data_AF-A0A1Q3C4J4-F1
#
_entry.id   AF-A0A1Q3C4J4-F1
#
_cell.length_a   1.000
_cell.length_b   1.000
_cell.length_c   1.000
_cell.angle_alpha   90.00
_cell.angle_beta   90.00
_cell.angle_gamma   90.00
#
_symmetry.space_group_name_H-M   'P 1'
#
loop_
_entity.id
_entity.type
_entity.pdbx_description
1 polymer ?
#
loop_
_entity_poly.entity_id
_entity_poly.type
_entity_poly.pdbx_seq_one_letter_code
_entity_poly.pdbx_strand_id
1 'polypeptide(L)'
;LLEITYEGTNQVKESKISMLVHEYELFVMHDNECISDMFSRFTTIINSIKNLGKSYSNQELVRKILRCLPKSWTPKVTAIEEAKDLSTLPLEQLLGSLMTHATTMKNHENVEVKKKKSIAFKASKEDSESDEDGDVALITSQFKSDEEVAHIAYMAIEDEEENEVNFTFDELQNAYENLYVEYENVCLKNKTLKK
;
A
#
# COMPACT_ATOMS: atom_id res chain seq x y z
N LEU A 1 3.72 2.68 -60.75
CA LEU A 1 3.49 3.91 -59.94
C LEU A 1 2.77 3.66 -58.61
N LEU A 2 2.47 2.41 -58.20
CA LEU A 2 1.80 2.11 -56.92
C LEU A 2 2.71 1.61 -55.80
N GLU A 3 4.02 1.50 -56.05
CA GLU A 3 4.95 0.86 -55.10
C GLU A 3 5.48 1.84 -54.04
N ILE A 4 5.46 3.15 -54.33
CA ILE A 4 6.06 4.18 -53.46
C ILE A 4 5.13 4.55 -52.28
N THR A 5 3.82 4.33 -52.38
CA THR A 5 2.90 4.67 -51.28
C THR A 5 2.82 3.59 -50.20
N TYR A 6 3.08 2.32 -50.54
CA TYR A 6 3.00 1.20 -49.61
C TYR A 6 4.24 1.11 -48.69
N GLU A 7 5.43 1.37 -49.23
CA GLU A 7 6.66 1.45 -48.43
C GLU A 7 6.60 2.57 -47.39
N GLY A 8 5.98 3.71 -47.72
CA GLY A 8 5.77 4.80 -46.77
C GLY A 8 4.84 4.43 -45.61
N THR A 9 3.75 3.71 -45.86
CA THR A 9 2.85 3.26 -44.79
C THR A 9 3.48 2.23 -43.87
N ASN A 10 4.29 1.31 -44.41
CA ASN A 10 5.00 0.32 -43.62
C ASN A 10 6.18 0.93 -42.86
N GLN A 11 6.98 1.79 -43.48
CA GLN A 11 8.10 2.47 -42.81
C GLN A 11 7.61 3.37 -41.66
N VAL A 12 6.52 4.12 -41.85
CA VAL A 12 5.91 4.93 -40.78
C VAL A 12 5.40 4.04 -39.65
N LYS A 13 4.82 2.88 -39.96
CA LYS A 13 4.35 1.92 -38.96
C LYS A 13 5.51 1.36 -38.14
N GLU A 14 6.57 0.89 -38.79
CA GLU A 14 7.77 0.37 -38.13
C GLU A 14 8.45 1.42 -37.25
N SER A 15 8.53 2.68 -37.72
CA SER A 15 9.06 3.79 -36.93
C SER A 15 8.24 4.03 -35.65
N LYS A 16 6.91 4.02 -35.74
CA LYS A 16 6.01 4.14 -34.57
C LYS A 16 6.17 2.98 -33.60
N ILE A 17 6.27 1.75 -34.10
CA ILE A 17 6.54 0.57 -33.27
C ILE A 17 7.87 0.75 -32.54
N SER A 18 8.93 1.15 -33.25
CA SER A 18 10.25 1.36 -32.65
C SER A 18 10.23 2.41 -31.54
N MET A 19 9.51 3.52 -31.73
CA MET A 19 9.36 4.56 -30.71
C MET A 19 8.64 4.03 -29.46
N LEU A 20 7.52 3.32 -29.63
CA LEU A 20 6.76 2.76 -28.51
C LEU A 20 7.51 1.64 -27.80
N VAL A 21 8.26 0.82 -28.54
CA VAL A 21 9.14 -0.21 -27.96
C VAL A 21 10.22 0.45 -27.11
N HIS A 22 10.82 1.54 -27.59
CA HIS A 22 11.80 2.29 -26.81
C HIS A 22 11.20 2.90 -25.54
N GLU A 23 10.00 3.48 -25.63
CA GLU A 23 9.25 3.99 -24.48
C GLU A 23 8.94 2.87 -23.47
N TYR A 24 8.52 1.71 -23.96
CA TYR A 24 8.32 0.51 -23.15
C TYR A 24 9.64 0.07 -22.48
N GLU A 25 10.75 -0.01 -23.20
CA GLU A 25 12.04 -0.45 -22.66
C GLU A 25 12.55 0.47 -21.55
N LEU A 26 12.43 1.79 -21.73
CA LEU A 26 12.82 2.80 -20.74
C LEU A 26 11.76 3.06 -19.66
N PHE A 27 10.59 2.42 -19.77
CA PHE A 27 9.53 2.59 -18.80
C PHE A 27 10.01 2.28 -17.38
N VAL A 28 9.76 3.22 -16.47
CA VAL A 28 10.03 3.12 -15.03
C VAL A 28 8.92 3.85 -14.27
N MET A 29 8.75 3.50 -13.00
CA MET A 29 7.88 4.26 -12.11
C MET A 29 8.53 5.62 -11.79
N HIS A 30 7.74 6.69 -11.81
CA HIS A 30 8.14 8.04 -11.42
C HIS A 30 7.99 8.24 -9.89
N ASP A 31 8.68 9.23 -9.32
CA ASP A 31 8.68 9.43 -7.86
C ASP A 31 7.33 9.94 -7.31
N ASN A 32 6.57 10.69 -8.12
CA ASN A 32 5.34 11.37 -7.71
C ASN A 32 4.06 10.74 -8.26
N GLU A 33 4.14 9.50 -8.75
CA GLU A 33 2.97 8.80 -9.29
C GLU A 33 2.53 7.66 -8.36
N CYS A 34 1.24 7.33 -8.39
CA CYS A 34 0.77 6.13 -7.71
C CYS A 34 0.87 4.90 -8.63
N ILE A 35 0.75 3.71 -8.03
CA ILE A 35 0.80 2.43 -8.77
C ILE A 35 -0.28 2.38 -9.86
N SER A 36 -1.47 2.94 -9.62
CA SER A 36 -2.57 2.98 -10.60
C SER A 36 -2.23 3.85 -11.82
N ASP A 37 -1.62 5.02 -11.59
CA ASP A 37 -1.20 5.93 -12.66
C ASP A 37 -0.11 5.28 -13.52
N MET A 38 0.89 4.69 -12.87
CA MET A 38 1.95 3.92 -13.54
C MET A 38 1.36 2.80 -14.40
N PHE A 39 0.43 2.02 -13.84
CA PHE A 39 -0.21 0.92 -14.54
C PHE A 39 -1.04 1.38 -15.74
N SER A 40 -1.71 2.53 -15.62
CA SER A 40 -2.47 3.15 -16.71
C SER A 40 -1.56 3.57 -17.86
N ARG A 41 -0.44 4.24 -17.57
CA ARG A 41 0.58 4.60 -18.59
C ARG A 41 1.14 3.36 -19.28
N PHE A 42 1.49 2.34 -18.50
CA PHE A 42 1.98 1.07 -19.01
C PHE A 42 0.98 0.42 -19.98
N THR A 43 -0.28 0.33 -19.59
CA THR A 43 -1.36 -0.26 -20.40
C THR A 43 -1.57 0.50 -21.71
N THR A 44 -1.51 1.84 -21.69
CA THR A 44 -1.59 2.66 -22.91
C THR A 44 -0.49 2.34 -23.91
N ILE A 45 0.75 2.18 -23.45
CA ILE A 45 1.89 1.82 -24.30
C ILE A 45 1.68 0.41 -24.90
N ILE A 46 1.33 -0.57 -24.06
CA ILE A 46 1.10 -1.95 -24.49
C ILE A 46 -0.04 -2.05 -25.51
N ASN A 47 -1.15 -1.36 -25.27
CA ASN A 47 -2.27 -1.33 -26.20
C ASN A 47 -1.89 -0.69 -27.52
N SER A 48 -1.08 0.38 -27.49
CA SER A 48 -0.57 1.03 -28.70
C SER A 48 0.32 0.10 -29.52
N ILE A 49 1.23 -0.62 -28.87
CA ILE A 49 2.09 -1.62 -29.53
C ILE A 49 1.24 -2.78 -30.11
N LYS A 50 0.25 -3.26 -29.34
CA LYS A 50 -0.70 -4.31 -29.76
C LYS A 50 -1.51 -3.91 -30.99
N ASN A 51 -1.99 -2.68 -31.04
CA ASN A 51 -2.75 -2.15 -32.17
C ASN A 51 -1.90 -2.04 -33.45
N LEU A 52 -0.58 -1.95 -33.31
CA LEU A 52 0.36 -1.99 -34.45
C LEU A 52 0.77 -3.42 -34.84
N GLY A 53 0.29 -4.45 -34.13
CA GLY A 53 0.47 -5.86 -34.49
C GLY A 53 1.63 -6.57 -33.77
N LYS A 54 2.27 -5.93 -32.78
CA LYS A 54 3.24 -6.58 -31.89
C LYS A 54 2.60 -6.80 -30.52
N SER A 55 2.74 -7.98 -29.94
CA SER A 55 2.22 -8.28 -28.60
C SER A 55 3.32 -8.82 -27.70
N TYR A 56 3.09 -8.72 -26.39
CA TYR A 56 3.93 -9.33 -25.36
C TYR A 56 3.13 -10.40 -24.64
N SER A 57 3.80 -11.47 -24.22
CA SER A 57 3.23 -12.49 -23.36
C SER A 57 2.94 -11.91 -21.97
N ASN A 58 1.98 -12.52 -21.26
CA ASN A 58 1.65 -12.12 -19.90
C ASN A 58 2.89 -12.11 -18.98
N GLN A 59 3.75 -13.11 -19.13
CA GLN A 59 4.98 -13.24 -18.36
C GLN A 59 5.95 -12.08 -18.59
N GLU A 60 6.09 -11.60 -19.83
CA GLU A 60 6.92 -10.43 -20.16
C GLU A 60 6.34 -9.16 -19.55
N LEU A 61 5.02 -9.00 -19.59
CA LEU A 61 4.33 -7.84 -19.01
C LEU A 61 4.50 -7.80 -17.49
N VAL A 62 4.24 -8.92 -16.80
CA VAL A 62 4.40 -9.05 -15.35
C VAL A 62 5.84 -8.73 -14.93
N ARG A 63 6.83 -9.36 -15.57
CA ARG A 63 8.25 -9.09 -15.26
C ARG A 63 8.64 -7.65 -15.52
N LYS A 64 8.10 -7.06 -16.60
CA LYS A 64 8.40 -5.66 -16.90
C LYS A 64 7.86 -4.76 -15.79
N ILE A 65 6.60 -4.91 -15.39
CA ILE A 65 6.01 -4.12 -14.30
C ILE A 65 6.84 -4.25 -13.03
N LEU A 66 7.21 -5.48 -12.62
CA LEU A 66 8.02 -5.71 -11.42
C LEU A 66 9.39 -5.02 -11.48
N ARG A 67 10.04 -5.00 -12.65
CA ARG A 67 11.33 -4.32 -12.86
C ARG A 67 11.24 -2.80 -12.87
N CYS A 68 10.05 -2.23 -13.12
CA CYS A 68 9.83 -0.79 -13.17
C CYS A 68 9.58 -0.19 -11.78
N LEU A 69 9.36 -1.02 -10.76
CA LEU A 69 9.11 -0.58 -9.39
C LEU A 69 10.38 -0.04 -8.70
N PRO A 70 10.24 0.92 -7.77
CA PRO A 70 11.35 1.42 -6.97
C PRO A 70 12.02 0.32 -6.14
N LYS A 71 13.31 0.50 -5.81
CA LYS A 71 14.10 -0.48 -5.03
C LYS A 71 13.51 -0.81 -3.65
N SER A 72 12.68 0.06 -3.07
CA SER A 72 11.96 -0.22 -1.83
C SER A 72 10.99 -1.41 -1.95
N TRP A 73 10.60 -1.78 -3.18
CA TRP A 73 9.70 -2.89 -3.47
C TRP A 73 10.41 -4.24 -3.64
N THR A 74 11.74 -4.30 -3.59
CA THR A 74 12.51 -5.53 -3.82
C THR A 74 12.04 -6.74 -2.99
N PRO A 75 11.74 -6.61 -1.68
CA PRO A 75 11.22 -7.76 -0.90
C PRO A 75 9.90 -8.29 -1.45
N LYS A 76 8.98 -7.39 -1.85
CA LYS A 76 7.68 -7.75 -2.41
C LYS A 76 7.82 -8.39 -3.80
N VAL A 77 8.69 -7.85 -4.64
CA VAL A 77 9.00 -8.41 -5.96
C VAL A 77 9.51 -9.84 -5.83
N THR A 78 10.51 -10.06 -4.96
CA THR A 78 11.09 -11.39 -4.72
C THR A 78 10.03 -12.39 -4.25
N ALA A 79 9.20 -12.00 -3.29
CA ALA A 79 8.12 -12.86 -2.80
C ALA A 79 7.09 -13.22 -3.90
N ILE A 80 6.80 -12.32 -4.84
CA ILE A 80 5.90 -12.61 -5.97
C ILE A 80 6.57 -13.58 -6.95
N GLU A 81 7.85 -13.37 -7.26
CA GLU A 81 8.62 -14.22 -8.18
C GLU A 81 8.79 -15.65 -7.65
N GLU A 82 8.88 -15.83 -6.32
CA GLU A 82 8.99 -17.14 -5.68
C GLU A 82 7.63 -17.83 -5.49
N ALA A 83 6.58 -17.08 -5.14
CA ALA A 83 5.29 -17.67 -4.76
C ALA A 83 4.33 -17.91 -5.93
N LYS A 84 4.51 -17.24 -7.07
CA LYS A 84 3.55 -17.27 -8.18
C LYS A 84 4.21 -17.57 -9.52
N ASP A 85 3.50 -18.33 -10.34
CA ASP A 85 3.86 -18.47 -11.74
C ASP A 85 3.48 -17.20 -12.51
N LEU A 86 4.50 -16.44 -12.91
CA LEU A 86 4.34 -15.17 -13.65
C LEU A 86 3.66 -15.34 -15.00
N SER A 87 3.62 -16.56 -15.56
CA SER A 87 2.95 -16.81 -16.84
C SER A 87 1.43 -16.83 -16.70
N THR A 88 0.92 -17.28 -15.54
CA THR A 88 -0.52 -17.42 -15.26
C THR A 88 -1.09 -16.29 -14.41
N LEU A 89 -0.24 -15.51 -13.74
CA LEU A 89 -0.65 -14.39 -12.89
C LEU A 89 -1.37 -13.30 -13.69
N PRO A 90 -2.67 -13.04 -13.47
CA PRO A 90 -3.38 -11.95 -14.12
C PRO A 90 -2.83 -10.60 -13.67
N LEU A 91 -2.77 -9.66 -14.61
CA LEU A 91 -2.25 -8.32 -14.36
C LEU A 91 -3.08 -7.55 -13.32
N GLU A 92 -4.38 -7.77 -13.28
CA GLU A 92 -5.31 -7.16 -12.32
C GLU A 92 -5.04 -7.65 -10.91
N GLN A 93 -4.70 -8.94 -10.75
CA GLN A 93 -4.31 -9.50 -9.45
C GLN A 93 -2.95 -8.96 -9.00
N LEU A 94 -2.01 -8.81 -9.93
CA LEU A 94 -0.73 -8.15 -9.63
C LEU A 94 -0.96 -6.72 -9.15
N LEU A 95 -1.75 -5.94 -9.90
CA LEU A 95 -2.10 -4.57 -9.56
C LEU A 95 -2.74 -4.49 -8.17
N GLY A 96 -3.73 -5.34 -7.88
CA GLY A 96 -4.35 -5.41 -6.56
C GLY A 96 -3.33 -5.67 -5.45
N SER A 97 -2.45 -6.66 -5.63
CA SER A 97 -1.42 -6.98 -4.63
C SER A 97 -0.42 -5.84 -4.41
N LEU A 98 -0.06 -5.11 -5.47
CA LEU A 98 0.82 -3.95 -5.38
C LEU A 98 0.12 -2.79 -4.67
N MET A 99 -1.13 -2.48 -5.00
CA MET A 99 -1.90 -1.42 -4.35
C MET A 99 -2.09 -1.68 -2.85
N THR A 100 -2.47 -2.90 -2.46
CA THR A 100 -2.57 -3.27 -1.04
C THR A 100 -1.25 -3.04 -0.31
N HIS A 101 -0.12 -3.43 -0.92
CA HIS A 101 1.19 -3.21 -0.32
C HIS A 101 1.54 -1.73 -0.19
N ALA A 102 1.27 -0.90 -1.22
CA ALA A 102 1.48 0.54 -1.16
C ALA A 102 0.73 1.20 0.03
N THR A 103 -0.52 0.79 0.28
CA THR A 103 -1.31 1.30 1.41
C THR A 103 -0.69 0.88 2.75
N THR A 104 -0.26 -0.38 2.89
CA THR A 104 0.40 -0.84 4.13
C THR A 104 1.71 -0.11 4.41
N MET A 105 2.51 0.19 3.38
CA MET A 105 3.77 0.93 3.55
C MET A 105 3.55 2.36 4.05
N LYS A 106 2.56 3.08 3.48
CA LYS A 106 2.21 4.44 3.93
C LYS A 106 1.68 4.47 5.38
N ASN A 107 1.02 3.40 5.82
CA ASN A 107 0.54 3.29 7.20
C ASN A 107 1.70 3.06 8.18
N HIS A 108 2.72 2.29 7.81
CA HIS A 108 3.90 2.06 8.65
C HIS A 108 4.78 3.31 8.83
N GLU A 109 4.91 4.18 7.82
CA GLU A 109 5.62 5.46 7.96
C GLU A 109 4.97 6.39 9.01
N ASN A 110 3.64 6.36 9.14
CA ASN A 110 2.92 7.13 10.16
C ASN A 110 3.08 6.58 11.59
N VAL A 111 3.35 5.28 11.74
CA VAL A 111 3.51 4.62 13.05
C VAL A 111 4.93 4.83 13.62
N GLU A 112 5.97 4.83 12.79
CA GLU A 112 7.35 5.03 13.25
C GLU A 112 7.62 6.45 13.79
N VAL A 113 6.92 7.47 13.28
CA VAL A 113 7.04 8.85 13.79
C VAL A 113 6.47 8.97 15.21
N LYS A 114 5.46 8.17 15.58
CA LYS A 114 4.85 8.19 16.92
C LYS A 114 5.66 7.42 17.98
N LYS A 115 6.44 6.39 17.59
CA LYS A 115 7.25 5.61 18.54
C LYS A 115 8.50 6.32 19.07
N LYS A 116 8.94 7.43 18.47
CA LYS A 116 10.13 8.18 18.93
C LYS A 116 9.88 9.15 20.11
N LYS A 117 8.66 9.22 20.69
CA LYS A 117 8.33 10.20 21.74
C LYS A 117 7.99 9.66 23.13
N SER A 118 8.05 8.36 23.41
CA SER A 118 7.72 7.88 24.75
C SER A 118 8.54 6.67 25.16
N ILE A 119 9.58 6.90 25.97
CA ILE A 119 9.83 6.19 27.24
C ILE A 119 11.01 6.86 27.97
N ALA A 120 10.68 7.85 28.82
CA ALA A 120 11.53 8.23 29.94
C ALA A 120 10.73 8.01 31.22
N PHE A 121 10.67 6.75 31.67
CA PHE A 121 10.09 6.39 32.96
C PHE A 121 11.19 6.50 34.02
N LYS A 122 11.22 7.60 34.77
CA LYS A 122 12.05 7.68 35.98
C LYS A 122 11.37 6.89 37.10
N ALA A 123 11.98 5.79 37.51
CA ALA A 123 11.65 5.13 38.75
C ALA A 123 12.27 5.92 39.91
N SER A 124 11.44 6.52 40.77
CA SER A 124 11.85 6.99 42.10
C SER A 124 11.53 5.91 43.12
N LYS A 125 12.59 5.50 43.83
CA LYS A 125 12.62 4.58 44.96
C LYS A 125 12.21 5.34 46.22
N GLU A 126 11.24 4.82 46.98
CA GLU A 126 11.07 5.14 48.39
C GLU A 126 10.78 3.84 49.17
N ASP A 127 11.66 3.57 50.13
CA ASP A 127 11.58 2.50 51.11
C ASP A 127 10.57 2.90 52.20
N SER A 128 9.73 1.97 52.65
CA SER A 128 9.10 2.04 53.98
C SER A 128 8.65 0.67 54.44
N GLU A 129 9.38 0.15 55.43
CA GLU A 129 9.10 -1.04 56.23
C GLU A 129 7.99 -0.76 57.25
N SER A 130 7.08 -1.71 57.45
CA SER A 130 6.42 -1.94 58.74
C SER A 130 5.81 -3.34 58.79
N ASP A 131 6.32 -4.16 59.71
CA ASP A 131 5.85 -5.50 60.07
C ASP A 131 4.53 -5.48 60.89
N GLU A 132 3.63 -6.44 60.67
CA GLU A 132 3.32 -7.56 61.61
C GLU A 132 1.99 -8.28 61.27
N ASP A 133 2.17 -9.58 61.00
CA ASP A 133 1.39 -10.78 61.34
C ASP A 133 -0.08 -11.00 60.89
N GLY A 134 -0.31 -12.17 60.28
CA GLY A 134 -1.65 -12.66 59.93
C GLY A 134 -1.67 -13.68 58.78
N ASP A 135 -1.48 -14.96 59.13
CA ASP A 135 -1.70 -16.19 58.35
C ASP A 135 -0.59 -16.71 57.41
N VAL A 136 0.26 -17.53 58.03
CA VAL A 136 1.07 -18.58 57.41
C VAL A 136 0.20 -19.72 56.86
N ALA A 137 -0.30 -19.60 55.64
CA ALA A 137 -0.78 -20.75 54.86
C ALA A 137 0.26 -21.15 53.80
N LEU A 138 1.29 -21.84 54.27
CA LEU A 138 2.26 -22.56 53.46
C LEU A 138 1.57 -23.79 52.81
N ILE A 139 1.23 -23.72 51.53
CA ILE A 139 1.23 -24.91 50.66
C ILE A 139 1.90 -24.54 49.33
N THR A 140 3.21 -24.80 49.27
CA THR A 140 3.89 -25.18 48.04
C THR A 140 3.24 -26.44 47.46
N SER A 141 2.68 -26.40 46.25
CA SER A 141 2.92 -27.41 45.20
C SER A 141 2.06 -27.20 43.95
N GLN A 142 2.73 -27.32 42.81
CA GLN A 142 2.26 -27.93 41.56
C GLN A 142 1.36 -27.11 40.59
N PHE A 143 2.02 -26.60 39.55
CA PHE A 143 1.65 -26.65 38.12
C PHE A 143 0.21 -27.07 37.78
N LYS A 144 -0.55 -26.15 37.17
CA LYS A 144 -1.63 -26.49 36.23
C LYS A 144 -1.56 -25.58 35.01
N SER A 145 -1.09 -26.24 33.93
CA SER A 145 -1.23 -25.98 32.49
C SER A 145 -1.54 -24.55 32.01
N ASP A 146 -0.60 -24.02 31.23
CA ASP A 146 -0.64 -22.79 30.42
C ASP A 146 -1.81 -22.71 29.40
N GLU A 147 -2.72 -23.68 29.40
CA GLU A 147 -3.78 -23.86 28.39
C GLU A 147 -5.08 -23.13 28.78
N GLU A 148 -5.38 -23.00 30.08
CA GLU A 148 -6.53 -22.20 30.55
C GLU A 148 -6.25 -20.69 30.47
N VAL A 149 -5.00 -20.29 30.69
CA VAL A 149 -4.55 -18.90 30.52
C VAL A 149 -4.64 -18.48 29.05
N ALA A 150 -4.31 -19.38 28.13
CA ALA A 150 -4.45 -19.13 26.70
C ALA A 150 -5.91 -18.91 26.29
N HIS A 151 -6.86 -19.66 26.86
CA HIS A 151 -8.28 -19.53 26.53
C HIS A 151 -8.89 -18.22 27.05
N ILE A 152 -8.49 -17.76 28.25
CA ILE A 152 -8.88 -16.45 28.77
C ILE A 152 -8.28 -15.32 27.94
N ALA A 153 -7.02 -15.47 27.50
CA ALA A 153 -6.38 -14.52 26.58
C ALA A 153 -7.07 -14.51 25.20
N TYR A 154 -7.52 -15.67 24.70
CA TYR A 154 -8.24 -15.78 23.44
C TYR A 154 -9.62 -15.11 23.51
N MET A 155 -10.38 -15.34 24.59
CA MET A 155 -11.67 -14.68 24.80
C MET A 155 -11.54 -13.16 25.00
N ALA A 156 -10.43 -12.66 25.56
CA ALA A 156 -10.17 -11.23 25.70
C ALA A 156 -9.75 -10.54 24.39
N ILE A 157 -9.39 -11.30 23.35
CA ILE A 157 -9.04 -10.78 22.02
C ILE A 157 -10.27 -10.70 21.10
N GLU A 158 -11.33 -11.48 21.37
CA GLU A 158 -12.52 -11.55 20.51
C GLU A 158 -13.61 -10.50 20.81
N ASP A 159 -13.45 -9.65 21.84
CA ASP A 159 -14.43 -8.61 22.19
C ASP A 159 -14.11 -7.20 21.64
N GLU A 160 -13.17 -7.09 20.70
CA GLU A 160 -13.12 -5.93 19.80
C GLU A 160 -13.73 -6.32 18.44
N GLU A 161 -15.07 -6.41 18.41
CA GLU A 161 -15.80 -6.07 17.18
C GLU A 161 -15.38 -4.63 16.83
N GLU A 162 -14.35 -4.49 16.00
CA GLU A 162 -14.17 -3.31 15.18
C GLU A 162 -15.48 -3.14 14.41
N ASN A 163 -16.36 -2.32 14.96
CA ASN A 163 -17.47 -1.74 14.22
C ASN A 163 -16.82 -0.95 13.07
N GLU A 164 -16.57 -1.64 11.96
CA GLU A 164 -16.22 -1.02 10.71
C GLU A 164 -17.43 -0.19 10.31
N VAL A 165 -17.39 1.10 10.67
CA VAL A 165 -18.43 2.06 10.31
C VAL A 165 -18.35 2.19 8.79
N ASN A 166 -19.16 1.37 8.11
CA ASN A 166 -19.32 1.40 6.67
C ASN A 166 -20.08 2.68 6.30
N PHE A 167 -19.35 3.78 6.19
CA PHE A 167 -19.91 5.03 5.70
C PHE A 167 -20.41 4.81 4.27
N THR A 168 -21.68 5.13 4.07
CA THR A 168 -22.26 5.15 2.73
C THR A 168 -21.58 6.24 1.90
N PHE A 169 -21.60 6.10 0.57
CA PHE A 169 -21.08 7.11 -0.33
C PHE A 169 -21.66 8.51 -0.05
N ASP A 170 -22.95 8.56 0.31
CA ASP A 170 -23.66 9.80 0.64
C ASP A 170 -23.12 10.45 1.92
N GLU A 171 -22.76 9.67 2.94
CA GLU A 171 -22.16 10.17 4.19
C GLU A 171 -20.75 10.72 3.94
N LEU A 172 -19.95 10.05 3.12
CA LEU A 172 -18.63 10.52 2.71
C LEU A 172 -18.71 11.79 1.87
N GLN A 173 -19.65 11.85 0.94
CA GLN A 173 -19.90 13.02 0.11
C GLN A 173 -20.32 14.23 0.96
N ASN A 174 -21.24 14.02 1.90
CA ASN A 174 -21.69 15.05 2.83
C ASN A 174 -20.54 15.53 3.74
N ALA A 175 -19.71 14.62 4.26
CA ALA A 175 -18.54 14.99 5.07
C ALA A 175 -17.54 15.83 4.27
N TYR A 176 -17.29 15.48 3.01
CA TYR A 176 -16.42 16.26 2.12
C TYR A 176 -16.96 17.66 1.83
N GLU A 177 -18.26 17.78 1.52
CA GLU A 177 -18.91 19.06 1.27
C GLU A 177 -18.87 19.97 2.50
N ASN A 178 -19.12 19.42 3.69
CA ASN A 178 -19.03 20.16 4.94
C ASN A 178 -17.61 20.68 5.21
N LEU A 179 -16.59 19.84 4.99
CA LEU A 179 -15.19 20.23 5.16
C LEU A 179 -14.79 21.32 4.16
N TYR A 180 -15.29 21.26 2.93
CA TYR A 180 -15.03 22.27 1.91
C TYR A 180 -15.64 23.63 2.27
N VAL A 181 -16.88 23.64 2.76
CA VAL A 181 -17.55 24.86 3.24
C VAL A 181 -16.79 25.47 4.42
N GLU A 182 -16.31 24.65 5.36
CA GLU A 182 -15.52 25.12 6.48
C GLU A 182 -14.19 25.72 6.04
N TYR A 183 -13.50 25.10 5.09
CA TYR A 183 -12.29 25.63 4.48
C TYR A 183 -12.52 27.00 3.82
N GLU A 184 -13.59 27.15 3.02
CA GLU A 184 -13.93 28.42 2.38
C GLU A 184 -14.23 29.51 3.41
N ASN A 185 -14.95 29.18 4.47
CA ASN A 185 -15.24 30.07 5.58
C ASN A 185 -13.95 30.53 6.31
N VAL A 186 -13.01 29.61 6.54
CA VAL A 186 -11.69 29.93 7.14
C VAL A 186 -10.88 30.83 6.21
N CYS A 187 -10.89 30.59 4.90
CA CYS A 187 -10.22 31.42 3.91
C CYS A 187 -10.80 32.83 3.85
N LEU A 188 -12.14 32.96 3.90
CA LEU A 188 -12.83 34.24 3.93
C LEU A 188 -12.53 34.99 5.23
N LYS A 189 -12.60 34.33 6.39
CA LYS A 189 -12.31 34.92 7.71
C LYS A 189 -10.86 35.42 7.82
N ASN A 190 -9.91 34.71 7.21
CA ASN A 190 -8.52 35.16 7.12
C ASN A 190 -8.32 36.37 6.21
N LYS A 191 -9.15 36.56 5.17
CA LYS A 191 -9.12 37.77 4.33
C LYS A 191 -9.65 39.00 5.08
N THR A 192 -10.66 38.84 5.92
CA THR A 192 -11.24 39.94 6.71
C THR A 192 -10.34 40.41 7.85
N LEU A 193 -9.47 39.54 8.38
CA LEU A 193 -8.50 39.85 9.44
C LEU A 193 -7.21 40.53 8.93
N LYS A 194 -7.04 40.65 7.60
CA LYS A 194 -5.87 41.30 6.96
C LYS A 194 -6.18 42.71 6.41
N LYS A 195 -7.27 43.33 6.86
CA LYS A 195 -7.58 44.76 6.64
C LYS A 195 -7.60 45.49 7.98
#